data_AF-A0A3D1KM58-F1
#
_entry.id   AF-A0A3D1KM58-F1
#
_cell.length_a   1.000
_cell.length_b   1.000
_cell.length_c   1.000
_cell.angle_alpha   90.00
_cell.angle_beta   90.00
_cell.angle_gamma   90.00
#
_symmetry.space_group_name_H-M   'P 1'
#
loop_
_entity.id
_entity.type
_entity.pdbx_description
1 polymer ?
#
loop_
_entity_poly.entity_id
_entity_poly.type
_entity_poly.pdbx_seq_one_letter_code
_entity_poly.pdbx_strand_id
1 'polypeptide(L)'
;MFLYLDTTSGNEINLFLYDQVGRQVDSRTQAIDRDESEKLLVMIKNFLPQAKNIQGIVVVKGPRGRFSAIRSGVVAANLLAFAWDVPVVGIESGENVKSALKHLGEIKNFGEAVLPIYEKGPNIGE
;
A
#
# COMPACT_ATOMS: atom_id res chain seq x y z
N MET A 1 -12.30 -4.16 7.42
CA MET A 1 -11.17 -4.90 6.80
C MET A 1 -10.04 -3.92 6.54
N PHE A 2 -8.80 -4.39 6.43
CA PHE A 2 -7.65 -3.54 6.12
C PHE A 2 -7.03 -3.95 4.79
N LEU A 3 -6.80 -2.99 3.90
CA LEU A 3 -6.10 -3.20 2.64
C LEU A 3 -4.60 -3.01 2.86
N TYR A 4 -3.80 -3.94 2.37
CA TYR A 4 -2.35 -3.83 2.35
C TYR A 4 -1.87 -3.72 0.90
N LEU A 5 -0.94 -2.79 0.66
CA LEU A 5 -0.33 -2.55 -0.64
C LEU A 5 1.19 -2.53 -0.54
N ASP A 6 1.85 -3.38 -1.33
CA ASP A 6 3.30 -3.38 -1.49
C ASP A 6 3.67 -3.47 -2.97
N THR A 7 4.29 -2.40 -3.48
CA THR A 7 4.88 -2.32 -4.83
C THR A 7 6.40 -2.41 -4.79
N THR A 8 7.00 -2.63 -3.62
CA THR A 8 8.46 -2.60 -3.42
C THR A 8 9.12 -3.96 -3.60
N SER A 9 8.33 -5.03 -3.60
CA SER A 9 8.77 -6.41 -3.70
C SER A 9 9.19 -6.78 -5.13
N GLY A 10 10.41 -6.40 -5.50
CA GLY A 10 11.03 -6.76 -6.78
C GLY A 10 10.25 -6.21 -7.97
N ASN A 11 9.76 -7.12 -8.81
CA ASN A 11 8.94 -6.82 -9.98
C ASN A 11 7.50 -7.30 -9.75
N GLU A 12 6.96 -7.15 -8.55
CA GLU A 12 5.61 -7.63 -8.23
C GLU A 12 4.82 -6.56 -7.48
N ILE A 13 3.51 -6.54 -7.73
CA ILE A 13 2.54 -5.82 -6.89
C ILE A 13 1.85 -6.85 -6.01
N ASN A 14 1.86 -6.58 -4.71
CA ASN A 14 1.19 -7.37 -3.69
C ASN A 14 0.03 -6.58 -3.08
N LEU A 15 -1.16 -7.15 -3.15
CA LEU A 15 -2.36 -6.68 -2.49
C LEU A 15 -2.87 -7.74 -1.53
N PHE A 16 -2.99 -7.42 -0.25
CA PHE A 16 -3.56 -8.33 0.75
C PHE A 16 -4.76 -7.68 1.45
N LEU A 17 -5.71 -8.51 1.88
CA LEU A 17 -6.77 -8.10 2.78
C LEU A 17 -6.56 -8.75 4.14
N TYR A 18 -6.62 -7.94 5.18
CA TYR A 18 -6.61 -8.39 6.56
C TYR A 18 -7.99 -8.16 7.21
N ASP A 19 -8.41 -9.10 8.05
CA ASP A 19 -9.54 -8.88 8.94
C ASP A 19 -9.15 -8.01 10.15
N GLN A 20 -10.11 -7.70 11.02
CA GLN A 20 -9.90 -6.84 12.19
C GLN A 20 -8.98 -7.46 13.26
N VAL A 21 -8.76 -8.78 13.22
CA VAL A 21 -7.86 -9.48 14.14
C VAL A 21 -6.48 -9.74 13.51
N GLY A 22 -6.25 -9.22 12.30
CA GLY A 22 -4.97 -9.28 11.60
C GLY A 22 -4.71 -10.59 10.85
N ARG A 23 -5.73 -11.40 10.58
CA ARG A 23 -5.61 -12.57 9.71
C ARG A 23 -5.75 -12.15 8.25
N GLN A 24 -4.87 -12.67 7.40
CA GLN A 24 -4.97 -12.47 5.95
C GLN A 24 -6.14 -13.30 5.42
N VAL A 25 -7.08 -12.64 4.76
CA VAL A 25 -8.32 -13.25 4.24
C VAL A 25 -8.36 -13.36 2.72
N ASP A 26 -7.59 -12.53 2.01
CA ASP A 26 -7.38 -12.65 0.57
C ASP A 26 -6.03 -12.06 0.18
N SER A 27 -5.51 -12.48 -0.97
CA SER A 27 -4.27 -11.97 -1.55
C SER A 27 -4.27 -12.03 -3.06
N ARG A 28 -3.67 -11.01 -3.68
CA ARG A 28 -3.31 -11.01 -5.09
C ARG A 28 -1.88 -10.54 -5.24
N THR A 29 -1.11 -11.30 -6.00
CA THR A 29 0.26 -10.97 -6.39
C THR A 29 0.32 -11.02 -7.91
N GLN A 30 0.91 -10.02 -8.54
CA GLN A 30 1.12 -10.01 -9.98
C GLN A 30 2.51 -9.50 -10.32
N ALA A 31 3.21 -10.28 -11.15
CA ALA A 31 4.46 -9.88 -11.75
C ALA A 31 4.26 -8.73 -12.74
N ILE A 32 5.19 -7.78 -12.71
CA ILE A 32 5.24 -6.56 -13.48
C ILE A 32 6.59 -6.44 -14.15
N ASP A 33 6.52 -6.51 -15.46
CA ASP A 33 7.57 -6.31 -16.44
C ASP A 33 7.56 -4.86 -16.98
N ARG A 34 6.37 -4.30 -17.28
CA ARG A 34 6.12 -2.90 -17.71
C ARG A 34 4.76 -2.39 -17.22
N ASP A 35 4.52 -1.07 -17.35
CA ASP A 35 3.23 -0.39 -17.12
C ASP A 35 2.66 -0.55 -15.70
N GLU A 36 3.57 -0.43 -14.73
CA GLU A 36 3.32 -0.67 -13.31
C GLU A 36 2.12 0.10 -12.75
N SER A 37 2.00 1.40 -13.05
CA SER A 37 0.91 2.23 -12.56
C SER A 37 -0.46 1.83 -13.14
N GLU A 38 -0.51 1.40 -14.40
CA GLU A 38 -1.75 0.96 -15.04
C GLU A 38 -2.22 -0.38 -14.45
N LYS A 39 -1.29 -1.33 -14.33
CA LYS A 39 -1.56 -2.64 -13.73
C LYS A 39 -1.97 -2.53 -12.28
N LEU A 40 -1.34 -1.63 -11.51
CA LEU A 40 -1.73 -1.36 -10.12
C LEU A 40 -3.20 -0.97 -10.01
N LEU A 41 -3.65 0.01 -10.79
CA LEU A 41 -5.03 0.48 -10.75
C LEU A 41 -6.03 -0.58 -11.20
N VAL A 42 -5.70 -1.35 -12.25
CA VAL A 42 -6.53 -2.47 -12.70
C VAL A 42 -6.63 -3.54 -11.62
N MET A 43 -5.52 -3.88 -10.97
CA MET A 43 -5.51 -4.87 -9.90
C MET A 43 -6.36 -4.41 -8.71
N ILE A 44 -6.18 -3.17 -8.24
CA ILE A 44 -6.99 -2.58 -7.17
C ILE A 44 -8.47 -2.62 -7.55
N LYS A 45 -8.84 -2.16 -8.75
CA LYS A 45 -10.23 -2.16 -9.23
C LYS A 45 -10.84 -3.56 -9.21
N ASN A 46 -10.09 -4.59 -9.59
CA ASN A 46 -10.58 -5.97 -9.62
C ASN A 46 -10.59 -6.62 -8.22
N PHE A 47 -9.75 -6.13 -7.31
CA PHE A 47 -9.63 -6.64 -5.94
C PHE A 47 -10.67 -6.02 -4.98
N LEU A 48 -11.03 -4.75 -5.20
CA LEU A 48 -11.95 -4.00 -4.33
C LEU A 48 -13.40 -4.50 -4.23
N PRO A 49 -14.02 -5.11 -5.26
CA PRO A 49 -15.36 -5.69 -5.14
C PRO A 49 -15.46 -6.77 -4.04
N GLN A 50 -14.35 -7.43 -3.72
CA GLN A 50 -14.23 -8.37 -2.59
C GLN A 50 -14.04 -7.66 -1.24
N ALA A 51 -13.61 -6.42 -1.26
CA ALA A 51 -13.19 -5.64 -0.10
C ALA A 51 -14.29 -4.67 0.38
N LYS A 52 -15.51 -5.17 0.58
CA LYS A 52 -16.57 -4.35 1.18
C LYS A 52 -16.13 -3.90 2.58
N ASN A 53 -16.28 -2.60 2.86
CA ASN A 53 -15.97 -2.01 4.17
C ASN A 53 -14.46 -2.07 4.53
N ILE A 54 -13.61 -1.54 3.64
CA ILE A 54 -12.24 -1.14 4.01
C ILE A 54 -12.34 -0.08 5.11
N GLN A 55 -11.61 -0.30 6.19
CA GLN A 55 -11.56 0.55 7.39
C GLN A 55 -10.19 1.20 7.56
N GLY A 56 -9.24 0.88 6.69
CA GLY A 56 -7.90 1.43 6.73
C GLY A 56 -6.99 0.78 5.69
N ILE A 57 -5.90 1.47 5.38
CA ILE A 57 -4.93 1.06 4.37
C ILE A 57 -3.54 1.03 4.99
N VAL A 58 -2.80 -0.06 4.77
CA VAL A 58 -1.36 -0.15 5.03
C VAL A 58 -0.65 -0.11 3.69
N VAL A 59 0.42 0.67 3.60
CA VAL A 59 1.27 0.72 2.41
C VAL A 59 2.73 0.60 2.77
N VAL A 60 3.50 -0.16 1.99
CA VAL A 60 4.96 -0.17 2.12
C VAL A 60 5.52 1.10 1.46
N LYS A 61 6.15 1.95 2.27
CA LYS A 61 6.65 3.27 1.84
C LYS A 61 8.12 3.28 1.44
N GLY A 62 8.77 2.14 1.27
CA GLY A 62 10.22 2.01 1.04
C GLY A 62 10.99 1.68 2.33
N PRO A 63 12.31 1.92 2.43
CA PRO A 63 13.17 2.55 1.43
C PRO A 63 13.52 1.63 0.25
N ARG A 64 13.45 0.30 0.44
CA ARG A 64 13.77 -0.69 -0.60
C ARG A 64 12.75 -0.63 -1.73
N GLY A 65 13.20 -0.97 -2.93
CA GLY A 65 12.37 -1.04 -4.13
C GLY A 65 12.65 0.09 -5.12
N ARG A 66 12.04 -0.01 -6.30
CA ARG A 66 12.22 0.99 -7.36
C ARG A 66 11.51 2.29 -6.98
N PHE A 67 12.16 3.41 -7.28
CA PHE A 67 11.65 4.75 -6.96
C PHE A 67 10.23 5.03 -7.50
N SER A 68 9.98 4.65 -8.76
CA SER A 68 8.65 4.77 -9.37
C SER A 68 7.62 3.89 -8.68
N ALA A 69 8.02 2.68 -8.30
CA ALA A 69 7.16 1.69 -7.68
C ALA A 69 6.66 2.17 -6.31
N ILE A 70 7.59 2.62 -5.45
CA ILE A 70 7.28 3.19 -4.13
C ILE A 70 6.31 4.36 -4.28
N ARG A 71 6.57 5.27 -5.23
CA ARG A 71 5.69 6.43 -5.48
C ARG A 71 4.29 6.01 -5.90
N SER A 72 4.17 5.13 -6.88
CA SER A 72 2.86 4.69 -7.37
C SER A 72 2.05 4.01 -6.26
N GLY A 73 2.69 3.17 -5.44
CA GLY A 73 2.06 2.51 -4.30
C GLY A 73 1.56 3.51 -3.26
N VAL A 74 2.44 4.40 -2.77
CA VAL A 74 2.11 5.40 -1.75
C VAL A 74 1.04 6.37 -2.22
N VAL A 75 1.11 6.86 -3.47
CA VAL A 75 0.09 7.75 -4.05
C VAL A 75 -1.25 7.05 -4.17
N ALA A 76 -1.30 5.81 -4.65
CA ALA A 76 -2.54 5.05 -4.74
C ALA A 76 -3.16 4.84 -3.35
N ALA A 77 -2.38 4.44 -2.35
CA ALA A 77 -2.86 4.25 -0.98
C ALA A 77 -3.43 5.53 -0.38
N ASN A 78 -2.71 6.65 -0.47
CA ASN A 78 -3.17 7.94 0.02
C ASN A 78 -4.45 8.40 -0.69
N LEU A 79 -4.53 8.25 -2.01
CA LEU A 79 -5.71 8.63 -2.78
C LEU A 79 -6.94 7.83 -2.35
N LEU A 80 -6.81 6.52 -2.21
CA LEU A 80 -7.92 5.66 -1.77
C LEU A 80 -8.33 5.97 -0.34
N ALA A 81 -7.36 6.19 0.55
CA ALA A 81 -7.61 6.55 1.94
C ALA A 81 -8.35 7.88 2.06
N PHE A 82 -7.91 8.89 1.30
CA PHE A 82 -8.58 10.17 1.19
C PHE A 82 -10.00 10.04 0.61
N ALA A 83 -10.16 9.29 -0.48
CA ALA A 83 -11.45 9.15 -1.17
C ALA A 83 -12.50 8.39 -0.34
N TRP A 84 -12.08 7.45 0.49
CA TRP A 84 -12.98 6.69 1.38
C TRP A 84 -13.04 7.22 2.81
N ASP A 85 -12.29 8.28 3.11
CA ASP A 85 -12.13 8.83 4.46
C ASP A 85 -11.76 7.76 5.51
N VAL A 86 -10.74 6.95 5.17
CA VAL A 86 -10.19 5.92 6.04
C VAL A 86 -8.74 6.22 6.38
N PRO A 87 -8.23 5.78 7.53
CA PRO A 87 -6.84 5.98 7.90
C PRO A 87 -5.87 5.23 6.97
N VAL A 88 -4.67 5.78 6.83
CA VAL A 88 -3.56 5.16 6.10
C VAL A 88 -2.29 5.15 6.96
N VAL A 89 -1.58 4.03 6.97
CA VAL A 89 -0.32 3.87 7.70
C VAL A 89 0.75 3.36 6.75
N GLY A 90 1.90 4.04 6.74
CA GLY A 90 3.07 3.65 5.96
C GLY A 90 4.06 2.85 6.79
N ILE A 91 4.41 1.65 6.35
CA ILE A 91 5.45 0.81 6.97
C ILE A 91 6.69 0.72 6.09
N GLU A 92 7.85 0.47 6.70
CA GLU A 92 9.08 0.24 5.95
C GLU A 92 9.17 -1.19 5.39
N SER A 93 9.94 -1.39 4.32
CA SER A 93 10.12 -2.68 3.67
C SER A 93 10.73 -3.70 4.66
N GLY A 94 9.96 -4.75 4.97
CA GLY A 94 10.35 -5.79 5.93
C GLY A 94 9.84 -5.56 7.36
N GLU A 95 9.16 -4.45 7.63
CA GLU A 95 8.46 -4.26 8.90
C GLU A 95 7.26 -5.19 9.04
N ASN A 96 6.92 -5.49 10.30
CA ASN A 96 5.78 -6.34 10.61
C ASN A 96 4.46 -5.58 10.47
N VAL A 97 3.60 -6.04 9.57
CA VAL A 97 2.27 -5.46 9.32
C VAL A 97 1.38 -5.39 10.57
N LYS A 98 1.55 -6.29 11.55
CA LYS A 98 0.66 -6.39 12.73
C LYS A 98 0.60 -5.11 13.57
N SER A 99 1.73 -4.41 13.74
CA SER A 99 1.76 -3.14 14.48
C SER A 99 0.95 -2.06 13.75
N ALA A 100 1.08 -1.98 12.43
CA ALA A 100 0.31 -1.05 11.60
C ALA A 100 -1.19 -1.37 11.63
N LEU A 101 -1.59 -2.64 11.59
CA LEU A 101 -2.99 -3.03 11.72
C LEU A 101 -3.59 -2.64 13.07
N LYS A 102 -2.82 -2.80 14.16
CA LYS A 102 -3.24 -2.34 15.49
C LYS A 102 -3.45 -0.83 15.50
N HIS A 103 -2.49 -0.07 14.97
CA HIS A 103 -2.58 1.39 14.87
C HIS A 103 -3.81 1.80 14.05
N LEU A 104 -4.08 1.18 12.89
CA LEU A 104 -5.29 1.45 12.11
C LEU A 104 -6.60 1.20 12.87
N GLY A 105 -6.60 0.34 13.89
CA GLY A 105 -7.78 0.15 14.76
C GLY A 105 -8.03 1.29 15.76
N GLU A 106 -7.02 2.13 16.01
CA GLU A 106 -7.08 3.25 16.98
C GLU A 106 -7.49 4.58 16.30
N ILE A 107 -7.27 4.70 14.99
CA ILE A 107 -7.61 5.87 14.17
C ILE A 107 -8.80 5.57 13.25
N LYS A 108 -9.63 6.57 12.96
CA LYS A 108 -10.91 6.37 12.25
C LYS A 108 -10.99 6.99 10.86
N ASN A 109 -10.29 8.09 10.63
CA ASN A 109 -10.43 8.90 9.43
C ASN A 109 -9.07 9.15 8.79
N PHE A 110 -9.09 9.64 7.55
CA PHE A 110 -7.88 10.08 6.88
C PHE A 110 -7.27 11.28 7.64
N GLY A 111 -5.97 11.18 7.93
CA GLY A 111 -5.21 12.23 8.62
C GLY A 111 -4.09 12.74 7.74
N GLU A 112 -2.85 12.51 8.16
CA GLU A 112 -1.67 12.86 7.36
C GLU A 112 -1.42 11.82 6.26
N ALA A 113 -1.05 12.32 5.08
CA ALA A 113 -0.66 11.46 3.96
C ALA A 113 0.67 10.76 4.26
N VAL A 114 0.78 9.50 3.86
CA VAL A 114 2.04 8.76 3.93
C VAL A 114 3.04 9.35 2.93
N LEU A 115 4.26 9.62 3.39
CA LEU A 115 5.35 10.04 2.53
C LEU A 115 6.25 8.86 2.16
N PRO A 116 6.69 8.75 0.89
CA PRO A 116 7.62 7.71 0.48
C PRO A 116 9.02 7.99 1.04
N ILE A 117 9.72 6.91 1.37
CA ILE A 117 11.14 6.88 1.77
C ILE A 117 11.91 6.21 0.64
N TYR A 118 13.07 6.76 0.29
CA TYR A 118 13.93 6.23 -0.76
C TYR A 118 15.31 5.90 -0.19
N GLU A 119 15.94 4.82 -0.67
CA GLU A 119 17.33 4.48 -0.29
C GLU A 119 18.35 5.51 -0.76
N LYS A 120 18.08 6.20 -1.87
CA LYS A 120 18.99 7.18 -2.47
C LYS A 120 18.21 8.43 -2.89
N GLY A 121 18.91 9.56 -2.82
CA GLY A 121 18.41 10.82 -3.37
C GLY A 121 18.13 10.72 -4.88
N PRO A 122 17.38 11.68 -5.44
CA PRO A 122 17.11 11.68 -6.86
C PRO A 122 18.44 11.86 -7.61
N ASN A 123 18.77 10.91 -8.49
CA ASN A 123 20.03 10.89 -9.24
C ASN A 123 19.98 11.89 -10.40
N ILE A 124 19.79 13.18 -10.07
CA ILE A 124 19.66 14.27 -11.04
C ILE A 124 21.07 14.77 -11.37
N GLY A 125 21.69 14.17 -12.39
CA GLY A 125 22.86 14.70 -13.08
C GLY A 125 24.14 14.81 -12.27
N GLU A 126 24.70 13.66 -11.83
CA GLU A 126 26.14 13.57 -11.56
C GLU A 126 26.96 13.63 -12.87
#